data_AF-A0A5K1HC28-F1
#
_entry.id   AF-A0A5K1HC28-F1
#
_cell.length_a   1.000
_cell.length_b   1.000
_cell.length_c   1.000
_cell.angle_alpha   90.00
_cell.angle_beta   90.00
_cell.angle_gamma   90.00
#
_symmetry.space_group_name_H-M   'P 1'
#
loop_
_entity.id
_entity.type
_entity.pdbx_description
1 polymer ?
#
loop_
_entity_poly.entity_id
_entity_poly.type
_entity_poly.pdbx_seq_one_letter_code
_entity_poly.pdbx_strand_id
1 'polypeptide(L)'
;DIKLTQASAAYKFVKPASEMAQNNYPEILGSMFILNAPFLFTGIWAIVKMWIDDKTKEKIHILGSGYKKELLKHVDPANLPDFLDGGLCKCKGGCLGSNVGP
;
A
#
# COMPACT_ATOMS: atom_id res chain seq x y z
N ASP A 1 11.64 15.52 16.44
CA ASP A 1 12.70 15.00 15.54
C ASP A 1 12.48 13.61 14.93
N ILE A 2 11.32 12.96 15.13
CA ILE A 2 11.02 11.62 14.59
C ILE A 2 10.47 11.64 13.14
N LYS A 3 10.06 12.82 12.62
CA LYS A 3 9.31 12.92 11.35
C LYS A 3 10.17 12.99 10.08
N LEU A 4 11.34 13.65 10.12
CA LEU A 4 12.16 13.89 8.92
C LEU A 4 13.14 12.73 8.64
N THR A 5 13.66 12.10 9.69
CA THR A 5 14.60 10.98 9.59
C THR A 5 13.94 9.72 9.05
N GLN A 6 12.72 9.42 9.48
CA GLN A 6 11.92 8.31 8.95
C GLN A 6 11.51 8.54 7.50
N ALA A 7 11.12 9.77 7.14
CA ALA A 7 10.77 10.12 5.76
C ALA A 7 11.98 9.99 4.81
N SER A 8 13.17 10.42 5.23
CA SER A 8 14.38 10.28 4.41
C SER A 8 14.87 8.83 4.30
N ALA A 9 14.75 8.02 5.37
CA ALA A 9 15.04 6.60 5.32
C ALA A 9 14.06 5.86 4.38
N ALA A 10 12.77 6.14 4.50
CA ALA A 10 11.75 5.59 3.59
C ALA A 10 12.02 6.01 2.15
N TYR A 11 12.36 7.27 1.88
CA TYR A 11 12.70 7.75 0.54
C TYR A 11 13.87 6.97 -0.09
N LYS A 12 14.95 6.75 0.69
CA LYS A 12 16.13 6.00 0.23
C LYS A 12 15.82 4.56 -0.15
N PHE A 13 14.77 3.96 0.41
CA PHE A 13 14.34 2.61 0.09
C PHE A 13 13.28 2.57 -1.03
N VAL A 14 12.24 3.40 -0.90
CA VAL A 14 11.08 3.40 -1.80
C VAL A 14 11.46 3.85 -3.20
N LYS A 15 12.35 4.84 -3.35
CA LYS A 15 12.70 5.35 -4.68
C LYS A 15 13.41 4.30 -5.55
N PRO A 16 14.51 3.65 -5.11
CA PRO A 16 15.14 2.59 -5.92
C PRO A 16 14.21 1.40 -6.17
N ALA A 17 13.37 1.02 -5.19
CA ALA A 17 12.40 -0.05 -5.36
C ALA A 17 11.35 0.29 -6.43
N SER A 18 10.85 1.52 -6.44
CA SER A 18 9.91 2.01 -7.45
C SER A 18 10.55 2.06 -8.84
N GLU A 19 11.79 2.54 -8.95
CA GLU A 19 12.54 2.54 -10.22
C GLU A 19 12.76 1.12 -10.74
N MET A 20 13.13 0.17 -9.86
CA MET A 20 13.29 -1.23 -10.22
C MET A 20 11.98 -1.85 -10.72
N ALA A 21 10.87 -1.62 -10.01
CA ALA A 21 9.56 -2.14 -10.37
C ALA A 21 9.09 -1.59 -11.72
N GLN A 22 9.23 -0.28 -11.96
CA GLN A 22 8.81 0.35 -13.21
C GLN A 22 9.68 -0.07 -14.41
N ASN A 23 11.01 -0.16 -14.23
CA ASN A 23 11.93 -0.43 -15.34
C ASN A 23 11.98 -1.90 -15.74
N ASN A 24 11.85 -2.83 -14.77
CA ASN A 24 12.02 -4.26 -15.03
C ASN A 24 10.69 -5.03 -15.05
N TYR A 25 9.64 -4.48 -14.42
CA TYR A 25 8.34 -5.14 -14.27
C TYR A 25 7.18 -4.18 -14.63
N PRO A 26 7.21 -3.60 -15.85
CA PRO A 26 6.16 -2.69 -16.28
C PRO A 26 4.79 -3.38 -16.27
N GLU A 27 3.76 -2.63 -15.89
CA GLU A 27 2.35 -3.05 -15.90
C GLU A 27 1.97 -4.23 -14.98
N ILE A 28 2.87 -4.75 -14.14
CA ILE A 28 2.55 -5.82 -13.18
C ILE A 28 1.65 -5.34 -12.03
N LEU A 29 1.76 -4.07 -11.64
CA LEU A 29 0.94 -3.52 -10.57
C LEU A 29 -0.53 -3.46 -11.02
N GLY A 30 -1.42 -4.18 -10.31
CA GLY A 30 -2.87 -4.11 -10.52
C GLY A 30 -3.53 -3.00 -9.70
N SER A 31 -3.37 -3.03 -8.38
CA SER A 31 -3.85 -2.00 -7.45
C SER A 31 -2.95 -1.95 -6.21
N MET A 32 -2.76 -0.76 -5.64
CA MET A 32 -2.00 -0.51 -4.43
C MET A 32 -2.86 0.26 -3.43
N PHE A 33 -2.94 -0.23 -2.20
CA PHE A 33 -3.72 0.41 -1.14
C PHE A 33 -2.82 0.88 -0.01
N ILE A 34 -2.91 2.16 0.34
CA ILE A 34 -2.25 2.76 1.50
C ILE A 34 -3.35 3.06 2.51
N LEU A 35 -3.42 2.25 3.57
CA LEU A 35 -4.47 2.30 4.58
C LEU A 35 -4.04 3.11 5.80
N ASN A 36 -5.01 3.62 6.56
CA ASN A 36 -4.77 4.47 7.74
C ASN A 36 -3.86 5.67 7.44
N ALA A 37 -3.95 6.22 6.22
CA ALA A 37 -3.13 7.36 5.82
C ALA A 37 -3.54 8.61 6.63
N PRO A 38 -2.63 9.20 7.44
CA PRO A 38 -2.93 10.44 8.15
C PRO A 38 -3.06 11.60 7.17
N PHE A 39 -3.71 12.69 7.57
CA PHE A 39 -3.87 13.88 6.71
C PHE A 39 -2.54 14.42 6.15
N LEU A 40 -1.45 14.32 6.93
CA LEU A 40 -0.10 14.71 6.49
C LEU A 40 0.40 13.87 5.29
N PHE A 41 -0.09 12.65 5.12
CA PHE A 41 0.26 11.78 4.00
C PHE A 41 -0.12 12.40 2.66
N THR A 42 -1.15 13.24 2.60
CA THR A 42 -1.52 13.99 1.38
C THR A 42 -0.36 14.85 0.88
N GLY A 43 0.41 15.46 1.78
CA GLY A 43 1.59 16.26 1.42
C GLY A 43 2.75 15.39 0.92
N ILE A 44 2.99 14.24 1.56
CA ILE A 44 4.00 13.28 1.12
C ILE A 44 3.64 12.74 -0.28
N TRP A 45 2.39 12.36 -0.47
CA TRP A 45 1.88 11.87 -1.74
C TRP A 45 2.00 12.90 -2.87
N ALA A 46 1.78 14.19 -2.56
CA ALA A 46 1.96 15.26 -3.54
C ALA A 46 3.40 15.36 -4.07
N ILE A 47 4.38 15.02 -3.23
CA ILE A 47 5.79 14.95 -3.63
C ILE A 47 6.03 13.65 -4.43
N VAL A 48 5.55 12.52 -3.91
CA VAL A 48 5.77 11.18 -4.49
C VAL A 48 5.18 11.05 -5.89
N LYS A 49 3.99 11.58 -6.13
CA LYS A 49 3.32 11.48 -7.43
C LYS A 49 4.04 12.21 -8.57
N MET A 50 5.02 13.08 -8.29
CA MET A 50 5.74 13.83 -9.34
C MET A 50 6.64 12.94 -10.21
N TRP A 51 7.05 11.77 -9.71
CA TRP A 51 7.94 10.84 -10.41
C TRP A 51 7.29 9.49 -10.71
N ILE A 52 5.98 9.38 -10.51
CA ILE A 52 5.18 8.21 -10.86
C ILE A 52 4.42 8.54 -12.15
N ASP A 53 4.28 7.58 -13.06
CA ASP A 53 3.47 7.74 -14.27
C ASP A 53 1.97 7.76 -13.96
N ASP A 54 1.15 8.35 -14.84
CA ASP A 54 -0.29 8.53 -14.57
C ASP A 54 -1.05 7.21 -14.45
N LYS A 55 -0.70 6.18 -15.25
CA LYS A 55 -1.33 4.85 -15.14
C LYS A 55 -1.08 4.23 -13.77
N THR A 56 0.12 4.40 -13.22
CA THR A 56 0.45 3.91 -11.87
C THR A 56 -0.26 4.72 -10.79
N LYS A 57 -0.43 6.05 -10.96
CA LYS A 57 -1.20 6.88 -10.00
C LYS A 57 -2.64 6.44 -9.87
N GLU A 58 -3.30 6.09 -10.99
CA GLU A 58 -4.70 5.64 -11.00
C GLU A 58 -4.91 4.34 -10.23
N LYS A 59 -3.85 3.53 -10.08
CA LYS A 59 -3.87 2.27 -9.34
C LYS A 59 -3.60 2.43 -7.84
N ILE A 60 -3.23 3.63 -7.38
CA ILE A 60 -2.84 3.89 -5.99
C ILE A 60 -4.01 4.52 -5.24
N HIS A 61 -4.53 3.81 -4.26
CA HIS A 61 -5.65 4.20 -3.41
C HIS A 61 -5.13 4.58 -2.02
N ILE A 62 -5.24 5.86 -1.67
CA ILE A 62 -4.85 6.37 -0.35
C ILE A 62 -6.12 6.54 0.48
N LEU A 63 -6.25 5.71 1.52
CA LEU A 63 -7.44 5.62 2.34
C LEU A 63 -7.08 6.00 3.78
N GLY A 64 -7.89 6.91 4.36
CA GLY A 64 -7.79 7.31 5.76
C GLY A 64 -8.39 6.25 6.69
N SER A 65 -9.12 6.69 7.71
CA SER A 65 -9.95 5.80 8.53
C SER A 65 -11.20 5.35 7.76
N GLY A 66 -11.75 4.18 8.13
CA GLY A 66 -12.99 3.66 7.52
C GLY A 66 -12.80 3.10 6.11
N TYR A 67 -11.60 2.61 5.79
CA TYR A 67 -11.24 2.06 4.46
C TYR A 67 -11.99 0.78 4.08
N LYS A 68 -12.60 0.08 5.04
CA LYS A 68 -13.27 -1.21 4.87
C LYS A 68 -14.17 -1.29 3.64
N LYS A 69 -15.08 -0.33 3.48
CA LYS A 69 -16.06 -0.36 2.38
C LYS A 69 -15.38 -0.33 1.01
N GLU A 70 -14.28 0.41 0.88
CA GLU A 70 -13.53 0.48 -0.36
C GLU A 70 -12.72 -0.80 -0.57
N LEU A 71 -11.99 -1.23 0.45
CA LEU A 71 -11.12 -2.40 0.40
C LEU A 71 -11.89 -3.69 0.03
N LEU A 72 -13.09 -3.87 0.58
CA LEU A 72 -13.95 -5.03 0.33
C LEU A 72 -14.57 -5.07 -1.08
N LYS A 73 -14.44 -4.01 -1.88
CA LYS A 73 -14.78 -4.07 -3.32
C LYS A 73 -13.75 -4.85 -4.13
N HIS A 74 -12.53 -4.97 -3.61
CA HIS A 74 -11.39 -5.53 -4.33
C HIS A 74 -10.96 -6.90 -3.80
N VAL A 75 -11.18 -7.17 -2.51
CA VAL A 75 -10.74 -8.42 -1.86
C VAL A 75 -11.89 -8.99 -1.05
N ASP A 76 -12.17 -10.29 -1.23
CA ASP A 76 -13.15 -11.02 -0.41
C ASP A 76 -12.72 -11.00 1.07
N PRO A 77 -13.63 -10.72 2.02
CA PRO A 77 -13.34 -10.79 3.46
C PRO A 77 -12.58 -12.04 3.90
N ALA A 78 -12.88 -13.21 3.32
CA ALA A 78 -12.23 -14.48 3.66
C ALA A 78 -10.73 -14.50 3.31
N ASN A 79 -10.30 -13.69 2.34
CA ASN A 79 -8.91 -13.59 1.90
C ASN A 79 -8.16 -12.41 2.51
N LEU A 80 -8.81 -11.62 3.37
CA LEU A 80 -8.24 -10.44 4.00
C LEU A 80 -7.91 -10.74 5.47
N PRO A 81 -6.68 -10.45 5.97
CA PRO A 81 -6.31 -10.64 7.36
C PRO A 81 -7.27 -9.96 8.34
N ASP A 82 -7.58 -10.64 9.45
CA ASP A 82 -8.54 -10.16 10.47
C ASP A 82 -8.15 -8.86 11.18
N PHE A 83 -6.86 -8.50 11.19
CA PHE A 83 -6.38 -7.22 11.70
C PHE A 83 -6.62 -6.04 10.75
N LEU A 84 -6.99 -6.30 9.50
CA LEU A 84 -7.47 -5.27 8.57
C LEU A 84 -9.00 -5.21 8.68
N ASP A 85 -9.54 -4.02 8.88
CA ASP A 85 -10.96 -3.84 9.16
C ASP A 85 -11.85 -4.50 8.09
N GLY A 86 -12.64 -5.49 8.50
CA GLY A 86 -13.51 -6.28 7.63
C GLY A 86 -12.93 -7.60 7.12
N GLY A 87 -11.69 -7.96 7.48
CA GLY A 87 -11.10 -9.25 7.15
C GLY A 87 -11.53 -10.39 8.07
N LEU A 88 -11.51 -11.62 7.55
CA LEU A 88 -11.87 -12.85 8.25
C LEU A 88 -10.75 -13.91 8.22
N CYS A 89 -9.68 -13.66 7.48
CA CYS A 89 -8.59 -14.61 7.33
C CYS A 89 -7.79 -14.76 8.63
N LYS A 90 -7.62 -16.01 9.08
CA LYS A 90 -6.78 -16.38 10.23
C LYS A 90 -5.85 -17.51 9.82
N CYS A 91 -4.57 -17.18 9.59
CA CYS A 91 -3.55 -18.17 9.28
C CYS A 91 -3.02 -18.84 10.54
N LYS A 92 -2.68 -20.14 10.45
CA LYS A 92 -1.96 -20.84 11.52
C LYS A 92 -0.59 -20.18 11.73
N GLY A 93 -0.37 -19.59 12.90
CA GLY A 93 0.86 -18.83 13.21
C GLY A 93 0.82 -17.34 12.80
N GLY A 94 -0.32 -16.83 12.32
CA GLY A 94 -0.52 -15.42 11.97
C GLY A 94 -0.27 -15.11 10.49
N CYS A 95 -0.98 -14.11 9.96
CA CYS A 95 -0.96 -13.81 8.51
C CYS A 95 0.36 -13.18 8.02
N LEU A 96 1.08 -12.42 8.86
CA LEU A 96 2.30 -11.70 8.46
C LEU A 96 3.48 -12.62 8.12
N GLY A 97 3.49 -13.85 8.64
CA GLY A 97 4.53 -14.85 8.37
C GLY A 97 4.04 -16.04 7.54
N SER A 98 2.80 -15.99 7.05
CA SER A 98 2.18 -17.09 6.30
C SER A 98 2.36 -16.90 4.79
N ASN A 99 2.49 -18.00 4.04
CA ASN A 99 2.53 -18.02 2.57
C ASN A 99 1.35 -18.85 2.02
N VAL A 100 0.13 -18.46 2.35
CA VAL A 100 -1.10 -19.12 1.89
C VAL A 100 -1.55 -18.47 0.57
N GLY A 101 -1.78 -19.27 -0.46
CA GLY A 101 -2.27 -18.84 -1.77
C GLY A 101 -3.02 -19.99 -2.46
N PRO A 102 -3.48 -19.80 -3.71
CA PRO A 102 -4.08 -20.85 -4.54
C PRO A 102 -3.22 -22.11 -4.66
#